data_AF-A0A5A9Z9X1-F1
#
_entry.id   AF-A0A5A9Z9X1-F1
#
_cell.length_a   1.000
_cell.length_b   1.000
_cell.length_c   1.000
_cell.angle_alpha   90.00
_cell.angle_beta   90.00
_cell.angle_gamma   90.00
#
_symmetry.space_group_name_H-M   'P 1'
#
loop_
_entity.id
_entity.type
_entity.pdbx_description
1 polymer ?
#
loop_
_entity_poly.entity_id
_entity_poly.type
_entity_poly.pdbx_seq_one_letter_code
_entity_poly.pdbx_strand_id
1 'polypeptide(L)'
;MIEFFGSSYSINEALVYSLQFSQIRSQQQEQANRSALSKDLSEIVAFVQKYRNTLDDDTYNSIEYSIKLIQIPKISNTNRADAAIEFVKWDAFSDEDIAAYEKLNVIIKDKTIKIEAVNVGKLKPSEVVRKVNELLSGKSITQSLHTTLYKVFAVRPAKGSEDPFNTQAEFCLYDELHDDYVYQDAWVSFLTHFMQITDLDAPQLRQKERNGEQLVVDEHRV
;
A
#
# COMPACT_ATOMS: atom_id res chain seq x y z
N MET A 1 47.27 -24.73 -12.04
CA MET A 1 46.13 -24.98 -12.95
C MET A 1 46.00 -23.85 -13.98
N ILE A 2 45.88 -22.58 -13.56
CA ILE A 2 45.91 -21.41 -14.46
C ILE A 2 47.24 -21.32 -15.26
N GLU A 3 48.35 -21.66 -14.60
CA GLU A 3 49.69 -21.68 -15.22
C GLU A 3 49.87 -22.74 -16.31
N PHE A 4 49.05 -23.80 -16.30
CA PHE A 4 49.15 -24.92 -17.25
C PHE A 4 48.11 -24.86 -18.37
N PHE A 5 46.95 -24.26 -18.13
CA PHE A 5 45.83 -24.26 -19.07
C PHE A 5 45.41 -22.86 -19.54
N GLY A 6 45.99 -21.79 -18.99
CA GLY A 6 45.62 -20.41 -19.32
C GLY A 6 44.38 -19.91 -18.56
N SER A 7 44.25 -18.59 -18.46
CA SER A 7 43.17 -17.92 -17.71
C SER A 7 41.77 -18.20 -18.26
N SER A 8 41.65 -18.48 -19.56
CA SER A 8 40.38 -18.79 -20.24
C SER A 8 39.73 -20.11 -19.79
N TYR A 9 40.48 -21.02 -19.17
CA TYR A 9 39.98 -22.29 -18.65
C TYR A 9 39.88 -22.30 -17.12
N SER A 10 39.97 -21.13 -16.48
CA SER A 10 39.85 -21.05 -15.03
C SER A 10 38.39 -21.31 -14.61
N ILE A 11 38.22 -22.29 -13.73
CA ILE A 11 36.93 -22.67 -13.11
C ILE A 11 36.20 -21.50 -12.43
N ASN A 12 36.92 -20.41 -12.09
CA ASN A 12 36.33 -19.23 -11.46
C ASN A 12 35.26 -18.54 -12.34
N GLU A 13 35.33 -18.65 -13.66
CA GLU A 13 34.32 -18.06 -14.55
C GLU A 13 33.14 -19.01 -14.84
N ALA A 14 33.34 -20.32 -14.67
CA ALA A 14 32.33 -21.34 -14.99
C ALA A 14 31.35 -21.64 -13.84
N LEU A 15 31.64 -21.17 -12.62
CA LEU A 15 30.84 -21.43 -11.41
C LEU A 15 30.37 -20.11 -10.79
N VAL A 16 29.37 -19.46 -11.41
CA VAL A 16 28.63 -18.34 -10.79
C VAL A 16 28.05 -18.76 -9.43
N TYR A 17 27.66 -20.03 -9.30
CA TYR A 17 27.22 -20.63 -8.03
C TYR A 17 28.10 -21.84 -7.68
N SER A 18 29.33 -21.57 -7.24
CA SER A 18 30.02 -22.58 -6.42
C SER A 18 29.22 -22.78 -5.14
N LEU A 19 28.96 -24.03 -4.75
CA LEU A 19 28.44 -24.42 -3.43
C LEU A 19 29.44 -23.94 -2.37
N GLN A 20 29.38 -22.65 -2.04
CA GLN A 20 30.30 -21.98 -1.12
C GLN A 20 29.83 -22.26 0.30
N PHE A 21 30.51 -23.20 0.96
CA PHE A 21 30.31 -23.55 2.36
C PHE A 21 30.85 -22.51 3.35
N SER A 22 31.31 -21.34 2.88
CA SER A 22 31.78 -20.25 3.74
C SER A 22 30.63 -19.36 4.20
N GLN A 23 30.52 -19.16 5.51
CA GLN A 23 29.56 -18.22 6.12
C GLN A 23 30.00 -16.75 5.99
N ILE A 24 31.24 -16.48 5.58
CA ILE A 24 31.78 -15.13 5.48
C ILE A 24 31.73 -14.68 4.01
N ARG A 25 30.88 -13.68 3.74
CA ARG A 25 30.74 -13.03 2.43
C ARG A 25 31.16 -11.57 2.55
N SER A 26 31.89 -11.06 1.56
CA SER A 26 32.11 -9.62 1.44
C SER A 26 30.87 -8.95 0.83
N GLN A 27 30.63 -7.66 1.13
CA GLN A 27 29.49 -6.94 0.55
C GLN A 27 29.52 -6.89 -0.98
N GLN A 28 30.71 -6.80 -1.57
CA GLN A 28 30.90 -6.80 -3.02
C GLN A 28 30.49 -8.16 -3.64
N GLN A 29 30.79 -9.26 -2.96
CA GLN A 29 30.42 -10.60 -3.40
C GLN A 29 28.91 -10.84 -3.29
N GLU A 30 28.25 -10.31 -2.26
CA GLU A 30 26.78 -10.37 -2.17
C GLU A 30 26.11 -9.57 -3.30
N GLN A 31 26.62 -8.39 -3.61
CA GLN A 31 26.07 -7.54 -4.66
C GLN A 31 26.23 -8.19 -6.05
N ALA A 32 27.38 -8.80 -6.33
CA ALA A 32 27.62 -9.55 -7.56
C ALA A 32 26.70 -10.77 -7.68
N ASN A 33 26.49 -11.52 -6.59
CA ASN A 33 25.58 -12.67 -6.58
C ASN A 33 24.12 -12.26 -6.78
N ARG A 34 23.68 -11.16 -6.17
CA ARG A 34 22.30 -10.64 -6.35
C ARG A 34 22.05 -10.17 -7.78
N SER A 35 23.04 -9.52 -8.41
CA SER A 35 22.90 -9.01 -9.79
C SER A 35 22.99 -10.10 -10.84
N ALA A 36 23.75 -11.17 -10.59
CA ALA A 36 23.71 -12.38 -11.40
C ALA A 36 22.36 -13.09 -11.29
N LEU A 37 21.89 -13.32 -10.06
CA LEU A 37 20.61 -13.99 -9.79
C LEU A 37 19.40 -13.22 -10.36
N SER A 38 19.42 -11.89 -10.34
CA SER A 38 18.29 -11.10 -10.82
C SER A 38 18.07 -11.24 -12.33
N LYS A 39 19.13 -11.40 -13.11
CA LYS A 39 19.04 -11.66 -14.56
C LYS A 39 18.45 -13.04 -14.83
N ASP A 40 19.00 -14.07 -14.19
CA ASP A 40 18.51 -15.44 -14.34
C ASP A 40 17.04 -15.57 -13.90
N LEU A 41 16.69 -14.92 -12.78
CA LEU A 41 15.31 -14.89 -12.29
C LEU A 41 14.37 -14.19 -13.27
N SER A 42 14.81 -13.10 -13.90
CA SER A 42 13.99 -12.38 -14.89
C SER A 42 13.69 -13.25 -16.12
N GLU A 43 14.66 -14.06 -16.57
CA GLU A 43 14.47 -14.99 -17.68
C GLU A 43 13.51 -16.12 -17.30
N ILE A 44 13.65 -16.69 -16.10
CA ILE A 44 12.73 -17.73 -15.58
C ILE A 44 11.31 -17.18 -15.47
N VAL A 45 11.15 -15.96 -14.92
CA VAL A 45 9.83 -15.32 -14.80
C VAL A 45 9.22 -15.08 -16.18
N ALA A 46 10.00 -14.59 -17.15
CA ALA A 46 9.55 -14.38 -18.52
C ALA A 46 9.14 -15.70 -19.20
N PHE A 47 9.90 -16.78 -18.98
CA PHE A 47 9.55 -18.12 -19.46
C PHE A 47 8.21 -18.60 -18.87
N VAL A 48 8.04 -18.49 -17.55
CA VAL A 48 6.80 -18.88 -16.86
C VAL A 48 5.60 -18.07 -17.36
N GLN A 49 5.77 -16.77 -17.55
CA GLN A 49 4.71 -15.91 -18.09
C GLN A 49 4.34 -16.28 -19.52
N LYS A 50 5.34 -16.49 -20.38
CA LYS A 50 5.13 -16.94 -21.76
C LYS A 50 4.39 -18.27 -21.81
N TYR A 51 4.80 -19.23 -21.00
CA TYR A 51 4.14 -20.53 -20.91
C TYR A 51 2.67 -20.39 -20.47
N ARG A 52 2.41 -19.61 -19.42
CA ARG A 52 1.03 -19.35 -18.95
C ARG A 52 0.15 -18.72 -20.03
N ASN A 53 0.68 -17.79 -20.81
CA ASN A 53 -0.06 -17.13 -21.90
C ASN A 53 -0.32 -18.04 -23.11
N THR A 54 0.40 -19.16 -23.22
CA THR A 54 0.20 -20.16 -24.29
C THR A 54 -0.75 -21.28 -23.90
N LEU A 55 -1.15 -21.38 -22.63
CA LEU A 55 -2.13 -22.36 -22.19
C LEU A 55 -3.53 -21.94 -22.66
N ASP A 56 -4.35 -22.92 -23.03
CA ASP A 56 -5.77 -22.72 -23.27
C ASP A 56 -6.52 -22.44 -21.95
N ASP A 57 -7.67 -21.80 -22.05
CA ASP A 57 -8.46 -21.37 -20.89
C ASP A 57 -8.92 -22.56 -20.03
N ASP A 58 -9.21 -23.71 -20.62
CA ASP A 58 -9.65 -24.91 -19.90
C ASP A 58 -8.50 -25.46 -19.04
N THR A 59 -7.30 -25.57 -19.61
CA THR A 59 -6.09 -26.02 -18.89
C THR A 59 -5.66 -25.00 -17.83
N TYR A 60 -5.71 -23.70 -18.15
CA TYR A 60 -5.31 -22.65 -17.20
C TYR A 60 -6.21 -22.59 -15.97
N ASN A 61 -7.53 -22.80 -16.16
CA ASN A 61 -8.50 -22.78 -15.08
C ASN A 61 -8.72 -24.15 -14.41
N SER A 62 -8.00 -25.20 -14.85
CA SER A 62 -8.11 -26.54 -14.27
C SER A 62 -7.77 -26.53 -12.78
N ILE A 63 -8.66 -27.13 -11.98
CA ILE A 63 -8.52 -27.22 -10.53
C ILE A 63 -7.34 -28.14 -10.14
N GLU A 64 -7.03 -29.13 -10.97
CA GLU A 64 -5.92 -30.08 -10.73
C GLU A 64 -4.56 -29.39 -10.59
N TYR A 65 -4.41 -28.22 -11.22
CA TYR A 65 -3.19 -27.40 -11.20
C TYR A 65 -3.37 -26.07 -10.45
N SER A 66 -4.50 -25.87 -9.75
CA SER A 66 -4.86 -24.61 -9.09
C SER A 66 -4.85 -24.75 -7.57
N ILE A 67 -3.97 -24.03 -6.89
CA ILE A 67 -4.00 -23.86 -5.42
C ILE A 67 -4.75 -22.57 -5.11
N LYS A 68 -5.99 -22.68 -4.63
CA LYS A 68 -6.82 -21.53 -4.23
C LYS A 68 -6.68 -21.27 -2.73
N LEU A 69 -6.08 -20.15 -2.36
CA LEU A 69 -6.00 -19.70 -0.97
C LEU A 69 -7.20 -18.79 -0.65
N ILE A 70 -8.06 -19.24 0.25
CA ILE A 70 -9.21 -18.46 0.72
C ILE A 70 -8.96 -18.06 2.17
N GLN A 71 -8.91 -16.76 2.45
CA GLN A 71 -8.81 -16.24 3.81
C GLN A 71 -10.21 -15.88 4.31
N ILE A 72 -10.72 -16.67 5.26
CA ILE A 72 -12.00 -16.38 5.92
C ILE A 72 -11.69 -15.79 7.29
N PRO A 73 -11.96 -14.49 7.52
CA PRO A 73 -11.79 -13.90 8.84
C PRO A 73 -12.82 -14.53 9.80
N LYS A 74 -12.34 -15.31 10.76
CA LYS A 74 -13.20 -15.80 11.85
C LYS A 74 -13.36 -14.69 12.87
N ILE A 75 -14.56 -14.13 12.97
CA ILE A 75 -14.91 -13.20 14.06
C ILE A 75 -15.03 -14.04 15.33
N SER A 76 -13.95 -14.09 16.12
CA SER A 76 -13.94 -14.68 17.45
C SER A 76 -13.96 -13.56 18.49
N ASN A 77 -14.79 -13.70 19.53
CA ASN A 77 -14.80 -12.80 20.70
C ASN A 77 -13.58 -12.99 21.63
N THR A 78 -12.62 -13.84 21.27
CA THR A 78 -11.39 -14.05 22.01
C THR A 78 -10.19 -13.49 21.25
N ASN A 79 -9.32 -12.75 21.94
CA ASN A 79 -8.13 -12.09 21.39
C ASN A 79 -6.99 -13.07 21.02
N ARG A 80 -7.33 -14.27 20.54
CA ARG A 80 -6.39 -15.28 20.07
C ARG A 80 -6.42 -15.30 18.55
N ALA A 81 -5.34 -14.81 17.95
CA ALA A 81 -5.11 -14.89 16.52
C ALA A 81 -4.72 -16.33 16.13
N ASP A 82 -5.69 -17.24 16.15
CA ASP A 82 -5.48 -18.62 15.70
C ASP A 82 -5.69 -18.65 14.17
N ALA A 83 -4.59 -18.51 13.41
CA ALA A 83 -4.60 -18.75 11.97
C ALA A 83 -4.83 -20.24 11.70
N ALA A 84 -6.09 -20.64 11.50
CA ALA A 84 -6.45 -22.00 11.14
C ALA A 84 -6.35 -22.21 9.63
N ILE A 85 -5.33 -22.95 9.19
CA ILE A 85 -5.24 -23.45 7.81
C ILE A 85 -5.96 -24.79 7.77
N GLU A 86 -7.06 -24.85 7.02
CA GLU A 86 -7.83 -26.09 6.81
C GLU A 86 -7.70 -26.52 5.35
N PHE A 87 -7.21 -27.74 5.13
CA PHE A 87 -7.08 -28.32 3.80
C PHE A 87 -8.39 -29.02 3.46
N VAL A 88 -9.13 -28.46 2.50
CA VAL A 88 -10.36 -29.08 2.02
C VAL A 88 -10.09 -29.85 0.73
N LYS A 89 -10.57 -31.10 0.67
CA LYS A 89 -10.45 -31.93 -0.54
C LYS A 89 -11.50 -31.49 -1.54
N TRP A 90 -11.06 -31.08 -2.73
CA TRP A 90 -11.95 -30.57 -3.76
C TRP A 90 -12.97 -31.61 -4.26
N ASP A 91 -12.56 -32.89 -4.30
CA ASP A 91 -13.39 -34.01 -4.77
C ASP A 91 -14.58 -34.35 -3.87
N ALA A 92 -14.66 -33.76 -2.68
CA ALA A 92 -15.72 -34.01 -1.71
C ALA A 92 -16.86 -32.98 -1.76
N PHE A 93 -16.77 -31.96 -2.62
CA PHE A 93 -17.78 -30.91 -2.72
C PHE A 93 -18.93 -31.31 -3.65
N SER A 94 -20.13 -30.86 -3.30
CA SER A 94 -21.27 -30.91 -4.21
C SER A 94 -21.16 -29.81 -5.27
N ASP A 95 -21.83 -29.97 -6.42
CA ASP A 95 -21.88 -28.95 -7.47
C ASP A 95 -22.39 -27.58 -6.94
N GLU A 96 -23.25 -27.61 -5.91
CA GLU A 96 -23.77 -26.42 -5.22
C GLU A 96 -22.68 -25.70 -4.40
N ASP A 97 -21.83 -26.46 -3.69
CA ASP A 97 -20.71 -25.89 -2.95
C ASP A 97 -19.68 -25.28 -3.92
N ILE A 98 -19.38 -25.97 -5.02
CA ILE A 98 -18.47 -25.47 -6.06
C ILE A 98 -18.95 -24.12 -6.60
N ALA A 99 -20.25 -24.00 -6.91
CA ALA A 99 -20.84 -22.75 -7.37
C ALA A 99 -20.79 -21.64 -6.30
N ALA A 100 -20.98 -21.99 -5.02
CA ALA A 100 -20.83 -21.04 -3.92
C ALA A 100 -19.37 -20.55 -3.77
N TYR A 101 -18.40 -21.45 -3.92
CA TYR A 101 -16.97 -21.12 -3.93
C TYR A 101 -16.55 -20.29 -5.13
N GLU A 102 -17.09 -20.56 -6.32
CA GLU A 102 -16.87 -19.71 -7.50
C GLU A 102 -17.43 -18.31 -7.27
N LYS A 103 -18.63 -18.18 -6.71
CA LYS A 103 -19.20 -16.88 -6.36
C LYS A 103 -18.38 -16.14 -5.30
N LEU A 104 -17.86 -16.84 -4.29
CA LEU A 104 -16.94 -16.30 -3.30
C LEU A 104 -15.60 -15.87 -3.92
N ASN A 105 -15.04 -16.68 -4.81
CA ASN A 105 -13.84 -16.32 -5.59
C ASN A 105 -14.10 -15.12 -6.50
N VAL A 106 -15.29 -15.00 -7.10
CA VAL A 106 -15.69 -13.82 -7.89
C VAL A 106 -15.80 -12.60 -6.98
N ILE A 107 -16.40 -12.71 -5.78
CA ILE A 107 -16.41 -11.60 -4.81
C ILE A 107 -14.98 -11.19 -4.42
N ILE A 108 -14.07 -12.14 -4.25
CA ILE A 108 -12.65 -11.89 -3.91
C ILE A 108 -11.87 -11.35 -5.12
N LYS A 109 -12.18 -11.81 -6.34
CA LYS A 109 -11.51 -11.42 -7.60
C LYS A 109 -12.03 -10.09 -8.14
N ASP A 110 -13.30 -9.73 -7.92
CA ASP A 110 -13.85 -8.37 -8.07
C ASP A 110 -13.38 -7.44 -6.95
N LYS A 111 -12.92 -8.01 -5.84
CA LYS A 111 -12.01 -7.34 -4.91
C LYS A 111 -10.55 -7.44 -5.37
N THR A 112 -10.30 -7.55 -6.68
CA THR A 112 -9.20 -6.78 -7.25
C THR A 112 -9.53 -5.36 -6.87
N ILE A 113 -8.86 -4.89 -5.82
CA ILE A 113 -8.67 -3.48 -5.56
C ILE A 113 -8.18 -2.99 -6.90
N LYS A 114 -9.08 -2.43 -7.71
CA LYS A 114 -8.69 -1.64 -8.85
C LYS A 114 -7.83 -0.60 -8.18
N ILE A 115 -6.53 -0.71 -8.38
CA ILE A 115 -5.60 0.37 -8.12
C ILE A 115 -5.92 1.38 -9.23
N GLU A 116 -7.16 1.90 -9.23
CA GLU A 116 -7.51 3.17 -9.81
C GLU A 116 -6.49 4.09 -9.20
N ALA A 117 -5.69 4.70 -10.08
CA ALA A 117 -4.41 5.32 -9.75
C ALA A 117 -4.46 5.94 -8.35
N VAL A 118 -3.44 5.64 -7.53
CA VAL A 118 -3.39 5.90 -6.08
C VAL A 118 -3.74 7.36 -5.71
N ASN A 119 -3.79 8.29 -6.67
CA ASN A 119 -4.18 9.69 -6.52
C ASN A 119 -5.40 10.17 -7.35
N VAL A 120 -6.21 9.30 -7.97
CA VAL A 120 -7.42 9.71 -8.71
C VAL A 120 -8.41 10.32 -7.71
N GLY A 121 -8.70 11.62 -7.87
CA GLY A 121 -9.59 12.38 -6.98
C GLY A 121 -8.92 12.92 -5.72
N LYS A 122 -7.61 12.77 -5.53
CA LYS A 122 -6.90 13.34 -4.39
C LYS A 122 -6.40 14.75 -4.68
N LEU A 123 -6.36 15.57 -3.63
CA LEU A 123 -6.11 17.01 -3.69
C LEU A 123 -4.77 17.37 -3.06
N LYS A 124 -4.05 18.30 -3.71
CA LYS A 124 -2.89 18.95 -3.10
C LYS A 124 -3.32 19.98 -2.05
N PRO A 125 -2.46 20.33 -1.07
CA PRO A 125 -2.77 21.36 -0.08
C PRO A 125 -3.26 22.69 -0.67
N SER A 126 -2.72 23.10 -1.83
CA SER A 126 -3.13 24.32 -2.54
C SER A 126 -4.53 24.20 -3.15
N GLU A 127 -4.90 23.01 -3.61
CA GLU A 127 -6.22 22.74 -4.18
C GLU A 127 -7.30 22.69 -3.11
N VAL A 128 -6.98 22.17 -1.92
CA VAL A 128 -7.86 22.23 -0.74
C VAL A 128 -8.19 23.68 -0.41
N VAL A 129 -7.18 24.54 -0.30
CA VAL A 129 -7.36 25.98 -0.01
C VAL A 129 -8.23 26.65 -1.09
N ARG A 130 -7.98 26.35 -2.36
CA ARG A 130 -8.79 26.86 -3.47
C ARG A 130 -10.26 26.43 -3.35
N LYS A 131 -10.53 25.13 -3.22
CA LYS A 131 -11.90 24.59 -3.14
C LYS A 131 -12.66 25.11 -1.92
N VAL A 132 -12.01 25.19 -0.76
CA VAL A 132 -12.64 25.73 0.45
C VAL A 132 -13.01 27.20 0.26
N ASN A 133 -12.13 28.01 -0.37
CA ASN A 133 -12.40 29.42 -0.65
C ASN A 133 -13.50 29.63 -1.71
N GLU A 134 -13.64 28.73 -2.67
CA GLU A 134 -14.75 28.76 -3.64
C GLU A 134 -16.11 28.51 -2.95
N LEU A 135 -16.13 27.65 -1.93
CA LEU A 135 -17.35 27.32 -1.19
C LEU A 135 -17.67 28.32 -0.05
N LEU A 136 -16.65 29.00 0.48
CA LEU A 136 -16.84 30.01 1.53
C LEU A 136 -17.24 31.37 0.96
N SER A 137 -18.52 31.72 1.09
CA SER A 137 -19.02 33.05 0.74
C SER A 137 -18.68 34.06 1.85
N GLY A 138 -17.52 34.72 1.75
CA GLY A 138 -17.17 35.89 2.57
C GLY A 138 -16.01 35.73 3.57
N LYS A 139 -15.54 34.50 3.82
CA LYS A 139 -14.30 34.22 4.56
C LYS A 139 -13.32 33.49 3.64
N SER A 140 -12.03 33.83 3.71
CA SER A 140 -10.98 33.11 2.97
C SER A 140 -9.96 32.50 3.92
N ILE A 141 -9.56 31.28 3.62
CA ILE A 141 -8.46 30.59 4.27
C ILE A 141 -7.18 30.81 3.47
N THR A 142 -6.07 31.00 4.19
CA THR A 142 -4.73 31.08 3.60
C THR A 142 -4.01 29.75 3.75
N GLN A 143 -2.96 29.52 2.96
CA GLN A 143 -2.11 28.32 3.09
C GLN A 143 -1.56 28.15 4.50
N SER A 144 -1.22 29.27 5.16
CA SER A 144 -0.72 29.25 6.54
C SER A 144 -1.78 28.77 7.55
N LEU A 145 -3.05 29.12 7.32
CA LEU A 145 -4.16 28.71 8.18
C LEU A 145 -4.49 27.23 7.96
N HIS A 146 -4.44 26.75 6.72
CA HIS A 146 -4.56 25.32 6.41
C HIS A 146 -3.51 24.49 7.15
N THR A 147 -2.27 24.98 7.24
CA THR A 147 -1.21 24.33 8.03
C THR A 147 -1.54 24.24 9.52
N THR A 148 -2.10 25.31 10.09
CA THR A 148 -2.56 25.31 11.48
C THR A 148 -3.71 24.32 11.67
N LEU A 149 -4.67 24.26 10.75
CA LEU A 149 -5.85 23.42 10.85
C LEU A 149 -5.51 21.93 10.89
N TYR A 150 -4.69 21.41 9.97
CA TYR A 150 -4.36 19.97 10.01
C TYR A 150 -3.60 19.57 11.28
N LYS A 151 -2.86 20.50 11.89
CA LYS A 151 -2.13 20.26 13.16
C LYS A 151 -3.07 20.26 14.35
N VAL A 152 -3.97 21.24 14.43
CA VAL A 152 -4.96 21.36 15.51
C VAL A 152 -5.91 20.16 15.49
N PHE A 153 -6.32 19.69 14.31
CA PHE A 153 -7.17 18.50 14.17
C PHE A 153 -6.40 17.17 14.14
N ALA A 154 -5.07 17.20 14.29
CA ALA A 154 -4.21 16.02 14.24
C ALA A 154 -4.53 15.07 13.05
N VAL A 155 -4.78 15.64 11.87
CA VAL A 155 -5.20 14.89 10.67
C VAL A 155 -4.03 14.13 10.05
N ARG A 156 -2.81 14.64 10.23
CA ARG A 156 -1.57 14.01 9.75
C ARG A 156 -0.39 14.38 10.65
N PRO A 157 0.68 13.59 10.67
CA PRO A 157 1.87 13.91 11.43
C PRO A 157 2.70 15.00 10.74
N ALA A 158 3.72 15.49 11.43
CA ALA A 158 4.68 16.43 10.85
C ALA A 158 5.48 15.77 9.71
N LYS A 159 5.98 16.58 8.78
CA LYS A 159 6.88 16.08 7.73
C LYS A 159 8.15 15.50 8.37
N GLY A 160 8.49 14.26 8.03
CA GLY A 160 9.64 13.55 8.61
C GLY A 160 9.38 12.88 9.96
N SER A 161 8.11 12.60 10.30
CA SER A 161 7.77 11.75 11.45
C SER A 161 8.26 10.32 11.25
N GLU A 162 8.53 9.61 12.35
CA GLU A 162 8.89 8.18 12.32
C GLU A 162 7.79 7.29 11.72
N ASP A 163 6.52 7.73 11.82
CA ASP A 163 5.38 7.06 11.19
C ASP A 163 4.57 8.05 10.32
N PRO A 164 4.96 8.23 9.04
CA PRO A 164 4.25 9.10 8.09
C PRO A 164 2.83 8.60 7.76
N PHE A 165 2.53 7.33 7.98
CA PHE A 165 1.24 6.71 7.64
C PHE A 165 0.17 6.96 8.70
N ASN A 166 0.55 7.45 9.88
CA ASN A 166 -0.36 7.82 10.97
C ASN A 166 -1.19 9.07 10.63
N THR A 167 -2.09 8.89 9.66
CA THR A 167 -2.98 9.91 9.09
C THR A 167 -4.43 9.49 9.31
N GLN A 168 -5.32 10.46 9.46
CA GLN A 168 -6.75 10.21 9.41
C GLN A 168 -7.16 9.92 7.97
N ALA A 169 -7.25 8.65 7.64
CA ALA A 169 -7.44 8.14 6.28
C ALA A 169 -8.71 8.63 5.57
N GLU A 170 -9.67 9.23 6.28
CA GLU A 170 -10.84 9.91 5.68
C GLU A 170 -10.48 11.28 5.06
N PHE A 171 -9.46 11.96 5.61
CA PHE A 171 -9.14 13.34 5.26
C PHE A 171 -7.79 13.47 4.54
N CYS A 172 -6.80 12.69 4.95
CA CYS A 172 -5.43 12.78 4.45
C CYS A 172 -4.82 11.38 4.33
N LEU A 173 -4.01 11.20 3.29
CA LEU A 173 -3.24 9.98 3.03
C LEU A 173 -1.80 10.38 2.72
N TYR A 174 -0.85 9.52 3.10
CA TYR A 174 0.55 9.68 2.73
C TYR A 174 0.82 9.06 1.35
N ASP A 175 1.48 9.81 0.47
CA ASP A 175 1.98 9.31 -0.81
C ASP A 175 3.47 8.98 -0.66
N GLU A 176 3.76 7.69 -0.55
CA GLU A 176 5.10 7.14 -0.40
C GLU A 176 6.01 7.41 -1.61
N LEU A 177 5.43 7.54 -2.82
CA LEU A 177 6.23 7.77 -4.03
C LEU A 177 6.83 9.18 -4.09
N HIS A 178 6.16 10.15 -3.47
CA HIS A 178 6.53 11.57 -3.52
C HIS A 178 6.93 12.15 -2.17
N ASP A 179 6.93 11.34 -1.12
CA ASP A 179 7.14 11.76 0.28
C ASP A 179 6.29 12.97 0.67
N ASP A 180 5.04 12.97 0.21
CA ASP A 180 4.08 14.03 0.45
C ASP A 180 2.73 13.49 0.91
N TYR A 181 1.81 14.42 1.17
CA TYR A 181 0.52 14.12 1.76
C TYR A 181 -0.56 14.69 0.87
N VAL A 182 -1.52 13.84 0.57
CA VAL A 182 -2.63 14.11 -0.35
C VAL A 182 -3.93 14.09 0.43
N TYR A 183 -4.86 14.97 0.07
CA TYR A 183 -6.11 15.19 0.79
C TYR A 183 -7.31 14.68 0.01
N GLN A 184 -8.40 14.42 0.72
CA GLN A 184 -9.69 14.02 0.13
C GLN A 184 -10.71 15.15 0.19
N ASP A 185 -11.76 15.07 -0.63
CA ASP A 185 -12.87 16.03 -0.64
C ASP A 185 -13.62 16.11 0.71
N ALA A 186 -13.59 15.03 1.51
CA ALA A 186 -14.11 15.03 2.87
C ALA A 186 -13.42 16.10 3.74
N TRP A 187 -12.12 16.33 3.55
CA TRP A 187 -11.38 17.37 4.28
C TRP A 187 -11.82 18.78 3.87
N VAL A 188 -12.08 19.00 2.58
CA VAL A 188 -12.62 20.28 2.07
C VAL A 188 -13.99 20.54 2.70
N SER A 189 -14.86 19.55 2.69
CA SER A 189 -16.23 19.66 3.22
C SER A 189 -16.23 19.98 4.72
N PHE A 190 -15.40 19.27 5.49
CA PHE A 190 -15.22 19.52 6.91
C PHE A 190 -14.70 20.94 7.19
N LEU A 191 -13.67 21.39 6.47
CA LEU A 191 -13.12 22.73 6.66
C LEU A 191 -14.13 23.83 6.30
N THR A 192 -14.88 23.69 5.21
CA THR A 192 -15.91 24.65 4.83
C THR A 192 -16.96 24.76 5.93
N HIS A 193 -17.42 23.62 6.45
CA HIS A 193 -18.42 23.59 7.52
C HIS A 193 -17.89 24.20 8.82
N PHE A 194 -16.69 23.80 9.24
CA PHE A 194 -16.02 24.35 10.42
C PHE A 194 -15.89 25.87 10.32
N MET A 195 -15.45 26.41 9.18
CA MET A 195 -15.28 27.85 8.99
C MET A 195 -16.61 28.63 8.93
N GLN A 196 -17.72 27.98 8.60
CA GLN A 196 -19.07 28.57 8.60
C GLN A 196 -19.67 28.64 10.00
N ILE A 197 -19.48 27.59 10.81
CA ILE A 197 -20.08 27.50 12.16
C ILE A 197 -19.23 28.18 13.22
N THR A 198 -17.91 28.16 13.06
CA THR A 198 -17.00 28.55 14.13
C THR A 198 -16.83 30.08 14.18
N ASP A 199 -16.94 30.64 15.38
CA ASP A 199 -16.62 32.03 15.72
C ASP A 199 -15.11 32.26 15.98
N LEU A 200 -14.29 31.24 15.76
CA LEU A 200 -12.85 31.29 16.01
C LEU A 200 -12.14 31.98 14.84
N ASP A 201 -11.39 33.02 15.17
CA ASP A 201 -10.55 33.72 14.21
C ASP A 201 -9.20 33.01 14.00
N ALA A 202 -8.58 33.27 12.84
CA ALA A 202 -7.26 32.74 12.50
C ALA A 202 -6.17 32.92 13.58
N PRO A 203 -6.10 34.02 14.36
CA PRO A 203 -5.14 34.16 15.46
C PRO A 203 -5.40 33.20 16.62
N GLN A 204 -6.66 32.94 16.95
CA GLN A 204 -7.04 32.04 18.04
C GLN A 204 -6.70 30.60 17.70
N LEU A 205 -6.92 30.18 16.46
CA LEU A 205 -6.53 28.86 15.97
C LEU A 205 -5.00 28.65 16.01
N ARG A 206 -4.22 29.70 15.67
CA ARG A 206 -2.76 29.66 15.80
C ARG A 206 -2.31 29.60 17.26
N GLN A 207 -3.03 30.27 18.16
CA GLN A 207 -2.72 30.21 19.59
C GLN A 207 -2.98 28.82 20.16
N LYS A 208 -4.08 28.17 19.77
CA LYS A 208 -4.38 26.78 20.13
C LYS A 208 -3.30 25.80 19.65
N GLU A 209 -2.83 25.95 18.40
CA GLU A 209 -1.71 25.17 17.89
C GLU A 209 -0.43 25.36 18.72
N ARG A 210 -0.09 26.62 19.08
CA ARG A 210 1.09 26.92 19.91
C ARG A 210 0.98 26.37 21.33
N ASN A 211 -0.23 26.28 21.87
CA ASN A 211 -0.50 25.68 23.17
C ASN A 211 -0.53 24.14 23.13
N GLY A 212 -0.46 23.52 21.94
CA GLY A 212 -0.61 22.08 21.78
C GLY A 212 -2.04 21.58 21.99
N GLU A 213 -3.03 22.47 21.97
CA GLU A 213 -4.44 22.10 22.09
C GLU A 213 -4.92 21.48 20.78
N GLN A 214 -5.41 20.25 20.85
CA GLN A 214 -6.01 19.54 19.73
C GLN A 214 -7.53 19.66 19.78
N LEU A 215 -8.17 19.92 18.64
CA LEU A 215 -9.62 19.85 18.49
C LEU A 215 -9.98 18.47 17.95
N VAL A 216 -10.96 17.82 18.58
CA VAL A 216 -11.43 16.50 18.16
C VAL A 216 -12.31 16.67 16.93
N VAL A 217 -12.00 15.94 15.86
CA VAL A 217 -12.76 16.03 14.60
C VAL A 217 -14.23 15.63 14.79
N ASP A 218 -14.48 14.61 15.61
CA ASP A 218 -15.84 14.12 15.89
C ASP A 218 -16.73 15.12 16.65
N GLU A 219 -16.16 16.06 17.41
CA GLU A 219 -16.93 17.12 18.09
C GLU A 219 -17.42 18.22 17.15
N HIS A 220 -16.82 18.29 15.97
CA HIS A 220 -17.12 19.27 14.91
C HIS A 220 -17.67 18.60 13.65
N ARG A 221 -18.02 17.31 13.77
CA ARG A 221 -18.65 16.51 12.72
C ARG A 221 -20.18 16.62 12.86
N VAL A 222 -20.86 16.69 11.72
CA VAL A 222 -22.33 16.56 11.62
C VAL A 222 -22.65 15.26 10.91
#